data_AF-A0A1A7YG94-F1
#
_entry.id   AF-A0A1A7YG94-F1
#
_cell.length_a   1.000
_cell.length_b   1.000
_cell.length_c   1.000
_cell.angle_alpha   90.00
_cell.angle_beta   90.00
_cell.angle_gamma   90.00
#
_symmetry.space_group_name_H-M   'P 1'
#
loop_
_entity.id
_entity.type
_entity.pdbx_description
1 polymer ?
#
loop_
_entity_poly.entity_id
_entity_poly.type
_entity_poly.pdbx_seq_one_letter_code
_entity_poly.pdbx_strand_id
1 'polypeptide(L)'
;MEEYLKRCRINLSDKSRLIQDSYRLETQFSLILTQLKACLLGGDCDSRSLRHWACGAAFHTQMLAHLSRLEEKAEPFSARAALDQYKQDLKQIIPAYRNYKSNTVSVVKCRGVLLANLDPSREVPEDGAMTGLTVMDKETGKSVSIPLSTMEADIRRRWKDSDHDAPNLDLVTTDQYAQAYLDHLFSSKGPLAELENHFTQIDERLGMQRYDKQSKSKNGRREMTKQRGEVQLSEQVEGNTEQLKVGAKEMREERATEYTDDAASLKLSIVETQPEERLSLTGRGSPSA
;
A
#
# COMPACT_ATOMS: atom_id res chain seq x y z
N MET A 1 15.55 -0.31 -4.77
CA MET A 1 15.01 1.05 -4.56
C MET A 1 16.15 2.04 -4.29
N GLU A 2 16.97 1.77 -3.28
CA GLU A 2 18.08 2.65 -2.86
C GLU A 2 19.05 3.04 -3.98
N GLU A 3 19.46 2.09 -4.81
CA GLU A 3 20.38 2.37 -5.92
C GLU A 3 19.81 3.41 -6.88
N TYR A 4 18.51 3.38 -7.18
CA TYR A 4 17.87 4.40 -8.03
C TYR A 4 17.92 5.79 -7.39
N LEU A 5 17.58 5.88 -6.12
CA LEU A 5 17.62 7.14 -5.37
C LEU A 5 19.05 7.70 -5.29
N LYS A 6 20.03 6.81 -5.12
CA LYS A 6 21.46 7.16 -5.14
C LYS A 6 21.86 7.73 -6.51
N ARG A 7 21.47 7.10 -7.62
CA ARG A 7 21.74 7.63 -8.97
C ARG A 7 21.07 8.97 -9.22
N CYS A 8 19.83 9.14 -8.75
CA CYS A 8 19.15 10.44 -8.80
C CYS A 8 19.97 11.51 -8.10
N ARG A 9 20.43 11.28 -6.87
CA ARG A 9 21.24 12.24 -6.10
C ARG A 9 22.58 12.58 -6.75
N ILE A 10 23.29 11.57 -7.29
CA ILE A 10 24.62 11.77 -7.90
C ILE A 10 24.52 12.53 -9.23
N ASN A 11 23.50 12.25 -10.04
CA ASN A 11 23.39 12.76 -11.40
C ASN A 11 22.32 13.85 -11.56
N LEU A 12 21.97 14.59 -10.49
CA LEU A 12 20.93 15.64 -10.55
C LEU A 12 21.23 16.70 -11.63
N SER A 13 22.51 17.04 -11.83
CA SER A 13 22.96 18.01 -12.83
C SER A 13 23.21 17.42 -14.21
N ASP A 14 23.34 16.09 -14.32
CA ASP A 14 23.61 15.38 -15.57
C ASP A 14 22.39 14.55 -15.99
N LYS A 15 21.47 15.24 -16.66
CA LYS A 15 20.21 14.68 -17.14
C LYS A 15 20.39 13.47 -18.05
N SER A 16 21.38 13.49 -18.94
CA SER A 16 21.64 12.41 -19.90
C SER A 16 22.05 11.14 -19.17
N ARG A 17 23.01 11.27 -18.24
CA ARG A 17 23.48 10.15 -17.43
C ARG A 17 22.41 9.59 -16.52
N LEU A 18 21.57 10.45 -15.94
CA LEU A 18 20.43 10.02 -15.12
C LEU A 18 19.39 9.22 -15.93
N ILE A 19 19.11 9.62 -17.17
CA ILE A 19 18.23 8.86 -18.08
C ILE A 19 18.83 7.48 -18.37
N GLN A 20 20.12 7.41 -18.71
CA GLN A 20 20.79 6.14 -18.99
C GLN A 20 20.78 5.20 -17.77
N ASP A 21 21.10 5.71 -16.58
CA ASP A 21 21.05 4.94 -15.34
C ASP A 21 19.63 4.48 -15.02
N SER A 22 18.62 5.31 -15.30
CA SER A 22 17.20 4.96 -15.11
C SER A 22 16.76 3.82 -16.03
N TYR A 23 17.16 3.83 -17.31
CA TYR A 23 16.88 2.73 -18.24
C TYR A 23 17.51 1.42 -17.80
N ARG A 24 18.78 1.45 -17.40
CA ARG A 24 19.46 0.24 -16.90
C ARG A 24 18.74 -0.34 -15.68
N LEU A 25 18.31 0.51 -14.75
CA LEU A 25 17.60 0.09 -13.55
C LEU A 25 16.19 -0.40 -13.85
N GLU A 26 15.48 0.23 -14.79
CA GLU A 26 14.17 -0.23 -15.28
C GLU A 26 14.21 -1.69 -15.68
N THR A 27 15.16 -2.08 -16.53
CA THR A 27 15.26 -3.46 -17.01
C THR A 27 15.50 -4.45 -15.87
N GLN A 28 16.30 -4.05 -14.87
CA GLN A 28 16.54 -4.86 -13.67
C GLN A 28 15.26 -5.00 -12.81
N PHE A 29 14.53 -3.91 -12.60
CA PHE A 29 13.28 -3.95 -11.84
C PHE A 29 12.20 -4.78 -12.53
N SER A 30 12.03 -4.61 -13.83
CA SER A 30 11.08 -5.37 -14.64
C SER A 30 11.36 -6.88 -14.55
N LEU A 31 12.64 -7.29 -14.62
CA LEU A 31 13.03 -8.69 -14.44
C LEU A 31 12.72 -9.21 -13.03
N ILE A 32 13.14 -8.48 -11.99
CA ILE A 32 12.94 -8.88 -10.58
C ILE A 32 11.45 -9.00 -10.26
N LEU A 33 10.62 -8.04 -10.69
CA LEU A 33 9.17 -8.09 -10.45
C LEU A 33 8.48 -9.25 -11.17
N THR A 34 8.96 -9.60 -12.37
CA THR A 34 8.47 -10.77 -13.10
C THR A 34 8.83 -12.06 -12.37
N GLN A 35 10.06 -12.18 -11.86
CA GLN A 35 10.50 -13.33 -11.09
C GLN A 35 9.72 -13.46 -9.76
N LEU A 36 9.56 -12.36 -9.03
CA LEU A 36 8.75 -12.33 -7.81
C LEU A 36 7.31 -12.75 -8.08
N LYS A 37 6.69 -12.26 -9.16
CA LYS A 37 5.36 -12.72 -9.57
C LYS A 37 5.34 -14.24 -9.80
N ALA A 38 6.32 -14.78 -10.52
CA ALA A 38 6.40 -16.21 -10.79
C ALA A 38 6.52 -17.03 -9.50
N CYS A 39 7.32 -16.58 -8.53
CA CYS A 39 7.43 -17.21 -7.20
C CYS A 39 6.08 -17.17 -6.45
N LEU A 40 5.41 -16.01 -6.42
CA LEU A 40 4.10 -15.86 -5.78
C LEU A 40 3.04 -16.80 -6.37
N LEU A 41 3.05 -17.00 -7.69
CA LEU A 41 2.15 -17.93 -8.38
C LEU A 41 2.61 -19.39 -8.25
N GLY A 42 3.88 -19.64 -7.95
CA GLY A 42 4.50 -20.96 -7.81
C GLY A 42 4.38 -21.59 -6.42
N GLY A 43 3.82 -20.87 -5.43
CA GLY A 43 3.57 -21.39 -4.09
C GLY A 43 4.20 -20.59 -2.95
N ASP A 44 5.19 -19.74 -3.25
CA ASP A 44 5.88 -18.89 -2.27
C ASP A 44 5.09 -17.58 -2.01
N CYS A 45 3.79 -17.71 -1.78
CA CYS A 45 2.85 -16.60 -1.65
C CYS A 45 2.68 -16.15 -0.20
N ASP A 46 3.77 -16.02 0.56
CA ASP A 46 3.68 -15.50 1.93
C ASP A 46 3.39 -13.97 1.94
N SER A 47 2.92 -13.46 3.08
CA SER A 47 2.51 -12.06 3.24
C SER A 47 3.68 -11.11 2.98
N ARG A 48 4.90 -11.53 3.33
CA ARG A 48 6.12 -10.77 3.11
C ARG A 48 6.39 -10.62 1.62
N SER A 49 6.36 -11.71 0.86
CA SER A 49 6.66 -11.75 -0.57
C SER A 49 5.62 -10.95 -1.35
N LEU A 50 4.34 -11.07 -0.98
CA LEU A 50 3.28 -10.24 -1.56
C LEU A 50 3.54 -8.74 -1.34
N ARG A 51 3.90 -8.36 -0.10
CA ARG A 51 4.25 -6.97 0.22
C ARG A 51 5.45 -6.48 -0.58
N HIS A 52 6.50 -7.28 -0.69
CA HIS A 52 7.71 -6.90 -1.44
C HIS A 52 7.39 -6.68 -2.92
N TRP A 53 6.60 -7.57 -3.51
CA TRP A 53 6.14 -7.41 -4.88
C TRP A 53 5.29 -6.14 -5.05
N ALA A 54 4.32 -5.91 -4.16
CA ALA A 54 3.46 -4.72 -4.20
C ALA A 54 4.26 -3.41 -4.09
N CYS A 55 5.15 -3.30 -3.09
CA CYS A 55 6.01 -2.14 -2.91
C CYS A 55 6.93 -1.93 -4.12
N GLY A 56 7.48 -3.01 -4.67
CA GLY A 56 8.32 -2.95 -5.87
C GLY A 56 7.56 -2.47 -7.10
N ALA A 57 6.34 -2.95 -7.32
CA ALA A 57 5.47 -2.55 -8.42
C ALA A 57 5.05 -1.07 -8.33
N ALA A 58 4.68 -0.62 -7.12
CA ALA A 58 4.38 0.78 -6.85
C ALA A 58 5.59 1.69 -7.14
N PHE A 59 6.77 1.30 -6.63
CA PHE A 59 8.02 2.02 -6.88
C PHE A 59 8.37 2.06 -8.37
N HIS A 60 8.28 0.92 -9.07
CA HIS A 60 8.59 0.84 -10.49
C HIS A 60 7.69 1.77 -11.32
N THR A 61 6.39 1.82 -11.00
CA THR A 61 5.45 2.74 -11.63
C THR A 61 5.87 4.21 -11.44
N GLN A 62 6.27 4.60 -10.22
CA GLN A 62 6.75 5.95 -9.94
C GLN A 62 8.06 6.27 -10.65
N MET A 63 8.98 5.30 -10.70
CA MET A 63 10.25 5.42 -11.41
C MET A 63 10.02 5.67 -12.91
N LEU A 64 9.10 4.95 -13.55
CA LEU A 64 8.73 5.16 -14.95
C LEU A 64 8.05 6.52 -15.19
N ALA A 65 7.25 6.99 -14.24
CA ALA A 65 6.65 8.32 -14.31
C ALA A 65 7.74 9.41 -14.20
N HIS A 66 8.74 9.21 -13.35
CA HIS A 66 9.89 10.10 -13.24
C HIS A 66 10.75 10.08 -14.51
N LEU A 67 11.05 8.90 -15.06
CA LEU A 67 11.78 8.77 -16.33
C LEU A 67 11.06 9.52 -17.46
N SER A 68 9.74 9.39 -17.57
CA SER A 68 8.96 10.12 -18.58
C SER A 68 9.10 11.64 -18.44
N ARG A 69 9.21 12.16 -17.22
CA ARG A 69 9.44 13.60 -16.97
C ARG A 69 10.86 14.01 -17.33
N LEU A 70 11.86 13.19 -17.01
CA LEU A 70 13.25 13.43 -17.45
C LEU A 70 13.32 13.47 -18.97
N GLU A 71 12.59 12.63 -19.68
CA GLU A 71 12.53 12.65 -21.14
C GLU A 71 11.64 13.77 -21.72
N GLU A 72 11.11 14.65 -20.87
CA GLU A 72 10.20 15.74 -21.25
C GLU A 72 8.94 15.25 -22.00
N LYS A 73 8.55 13.99 -21.79
CA LYS A 73 7.33 13.43 -22.36
C LYS A 73 6.12 14.08 -21.71
N ALA A 74 5.14 14.44 -22.53
CA ALA A 74 3.90 15.07 -22.07
C ALA A 74 3.12 14.14 -21.11
N GLU A 75 3.07 12.85 -21.46
CA GLU A 75 2.31 11.80 -20.78
C GLU A 75 3.21 10.61 -20.40
N PRO A 76 3.07 10.04 -19.18
CA PRO A 76 3.87 8.90 -18.73
C PRO A 76 3.24 7.57 -19.18
N PHE A 77 3.20 7.32 -20.49
CA PHE A 77 2.54 6.12 -21.06
C PHE A 77 3.10 4.81 -20.49
N SER A 78 4.42 4.68 -20.38
CA SER A 78 5.05 3.47 -19.83
C SER A 78 4.66 3.23 -18.38
N ALA A 79 4.52 4.28 -17.56
CA ALA A 79 4.10 4.15 -16.18
C ALA A 79 2.66 3.65 -16.07
N ARG A 80 1.75 4.15 -16.93
CA ARG A 80 0.35 3.68 -16.96
C ARG A 80 0.25 2.24 -17.44
N ALA A 81 0.94 1.89 -18.52
CA ALA A 81 0.95 0.53 -19.02
C ALA A 81 1.47 -0.46 -17.97
N ALA A 82 2.56 -0.10 -17.26
CA ALA A 82 3.07 -0.91 -16.16
C ALA A 82 2.06 -1.02 -15.01
N LEU A 83 1.41 0.08 -14.62
CA LEU A 83 0.40 0.08 -13.56
C LEU A 83 -0.80 -0.81 -13.91
N ASP A 84 -1.30 -0.71 -15.14
CA ASP A 84 -2.40 -1.55 -15.61
C ASP A 84 -2.00 -3.03 -15.60
N GLN A 85 -0.76 -3.35 -15.99
CA GLN A 85 -0.23 -4.70 -15.89
C GLN A 85 -0.16 -5.16 -14.42
N TYR A 86 0.32 -4.33 -13.50
CA TYR A 86 0.37 -4.69 -12.08
C TYR A 86 -1.00 -4.90 -11.46
N LYS A 87 -2.01 -4.11 -11.86
CA LYS A 87 -3.41 -4.36 -11.45
C LYS A 87 -3.92 -5.70 -11.97
N GLN A 88 -3.55 -6.10 -13.19
CA GLN A 88 -3.90 -7.42 -13.73
C GLN A 88 -3.14 -8.55 -13.03
N ASP A 89 -1.87 -8.34 -12.73
CA ASP A 89 -1.05 -9.30 -12.00
C ASP A 89 -1.58 -9.52 -10.59
N LEU A 90 -2.00 -8.45 -9.90
CA LEU A 90 -2.60 -8.53 -8.58
C LEU A 90 -3.88 -9.38 -8.58
N LYS A 91 -4.72 -9.26 -9.61
CA LYS A 91 -5.90 -10.13 -9.79
C LYS A 91 -5.55 -11.61 -9.92
N GLN A 92 -4.36 -11.94 -10.43
CA GLN A 92 -3.86 -13.33 -10.50
C GLN A 92 -3.25 -13.79 -9.18
N ILE A 93 -2.56 -12.89 -8.47
CA ILE A 93 -1.87 -13.18 -7.22
C ILE A 93 -2.86 -13.34 -6.06
N ILE A 94 -3.93 -12.55 -5.98
CA ILE A 94 -4.91 -12.60 -4.88
C ILE A 94 -5.49 -14.02 -4.67
N PRO A 95 -5.94 -14.76 -5.71
CA PRO A 95 -6.38 -16.14 -5.55
C PRO A 95 -5.30 -17.08 -5.00
N ALA A 96 -4.06 -16.96 -5.47
CA ALA A 96 -2.94 -17.76 -4.97
C ALA A 96 -2.67 -17.45 -3.49
N TYR A 97 -2.71 -16.17 -3.11
CA TYR A 97 -2.56 -15.72 -1.73
C TYR A 97 -3.70 -16.21 -0.83
N ARG A 98 -4.94 -16.25 -1.34
CA ARG A 98 -6.09 -16.81 -0.61
C ARG A 98 -5.91 -18.28 -0.31
N ASN A 99 -5.47 -19.04 -1.31
CA ASN A 99 -5.16 -20.46 -1.14
C ASN A 99 -3.98 -20.68 -0.18
N TYR A 100 -2.97 -19.81 -0.22
CA TYR A 100 -1.88 -19.85 0.76
C TYR A 100 -2.41 -19.62 2.18
N LYS A 101 -3.19 -18.56 2.41
CA LYS A 101 -3.77 -18.24 3.71
C LYS A 101 -4.74 -19.28 4.23
N SER A 102 -5.50 -19.97 3.37
CA SER A 102 -6.35 -21.08 3.83
C SER A 102 -5.56 -22.26 4.41
N ASN A 103 -4.29 -22.40 4.05
CA ASN A 103 -3.42 -23.45 4.59
C ASN A 103 -2.64 -22.99 5.84
N THR A 104 -2.40 -21.69 5.99
CA THR A 104 -1.66 -21.15 7.15
C THR A 104 -2.55 -20.68 8.28
N VAL A 105 -3.80 -20.30 8.00
CA VAL A 105 -4.76 -19.85 9.02
C VAL A 105 -5.53 -21.03 9.58
N SER A 106 -5.58 -21.13 10.91
CA SER A 106 -6.41 -22.11 11.60
C SER A 106 -7.17 -21.45 12.74
N VAL A 107 -8.39 -21.92 12.99
CA VAL A 107 -9.23 -21.44 14.09
C VAL A 107 -9.51 -22.59 15.05
N VAL A 108 -9.37 -22.32 16.34
CA VAL A 108 -9.65 -23.27 17.42
C VAL A 108 -10.72 -22.68 18.32
N LYS A 109 -11.72 -23.49 18.71
CA LYS A 109 -12.68 -23.10 19.73
C LYS A 109 -12.05 -23.19 21.10
N CYS A 110 -12.11 -22.10 21.86
CA CYS A 110 -11.79 -22.13 23.27
C CYS A 110 -13.00 -22.71 24.01
N ARG A 111 -12.76 -23.71 24.87
CA ARG A 111 -13.77 -24.24 25.80
C ARG A 111 -13.26 -24.08 27.22
N GLY A 112 -14.18 -23.74 28.12
CA GLY A 112 -13.82 -23.35 29.48
C GLY A 112 -13.60 -24.53 30.41
N VAL A 113 -12.37 -24.65 30.94
CA VAL A 113 -12.11 -24.43 32.37
C VAL A 113 -11.02 -23.37 32.46
N LEU A 114 -11.27 -22.27 33.19
CA LEU A 114 -10.28 -21.21 33.45
C LEU A 114 -8.98 -21.82 34.00
N LEU A 115 -7.93 -21.91 33.20
CA LEU A 115 -6.59 -22.26 33.68
C LEU A 115 -5.58 -21.27 33.12
N ALA A 116 -5.23 -20.30 33.94
CA ALA A 116 -4.36 -19.18 33.64
C ALA A 116 -2.90 -19.53 33.32
N ASN A 117 -2.49 -20.81 33.27
CA ASN A 117 -1.09 -21.20 33.13
C ASN A 117 -0.94 -22.65 32.62
N LEU A 118 -1.14 -22.94 31.32
CA LEU A 118 -0.74 -24.24 30.78
C LEU A 118 0.06 -24.13 29.47
N ASP A 119 1.11 -24.95 29.45
CA ASP A 119 2.13 -25.18 28.44
C ASP A 119 1.53 -25.53 27.06
N PRO A 120 2.08 -25.06 25.91
CA PRO A 120 1.49 -25.24 24.58
C PRO A 120 1.41 -26.68 24.06
N SER A 121 1.87 -27.66 24.85
CA SER A 121 2.10 -29.05 24.46
C SER A 121 1.01 -30.03 24.90
N ARG A 122 -0.02 -29.60 25.64
CA ARG A 122 -1.07 -30.50 26.16
C ARG A 122 -2.38 -30.42 25.39
N GLU A 123 -2.88 -31.60 25.00
CA GLU A 123 -4.24 -31.82 24.50
C GLU A 123 -5.27 -31.36 25.54
N VAL A 124 -6.20 -30.51 25.11
CA VAL A 124 -7.26 -29.92 25.94
C VAL A 124 -8.46 -30.88 25.98
N PRO A 125 -9.08 -31.13 27.14
CA PRO A 125 -10.28 -31.98 27.24
C PRO A 125 -11.46 -31.41 26.42
N GLU A 126 -12.25 -32.30 25.79
CA GLU A 126 -13.38 -31.95 24.90
C GLU A 126 -14.64 -31.40 25.63
N ASP A 127 -14.68 -31.44 26.95
CA ASP A 127 -15.89 -31.17 27.75
C ASP A 127 -15.92 -29.73 28.29
N GLY A 128 -16.93 -28.95 27.89
CA GLY A 128 -17.15 -27.57 28.38
C GLY A 128 -17.81 -26.64 27.36
N ALA A 129 -18.52 -25.62 27.85
CA ALA A 129 -19.13 -24.59 27.00
C ALA A 129 -18.05 -23.76 26.26
N MET A 130 -18.34 -23.39 25.02
CA MET A 130 -17.48 -22.49 24.23
C MET A 130 -17.30 -21.15 24.96
N THR A 131 -16.06 -20.71 25.11
CA THR A 131 -15.69 -19.44 25.76
C THR A 131 -15.12 -18.42 24.78
N GLY A 132 -14.77 -18.85 23.56
CA GLY A 132 -14.25 -17.96 22.53
C GLY A 132 -13.63 -18.72 21.35
N LEU A 133 -12.92 -17.98 20.51
CA LEU A 133 -12.15 -18.51 19.38
C LEU A 133 -10.71 -18.03 19.48
N THR A 134 -9.76 -18.89 19.14
CA THR A 134 -8.37 -18.50 18.86
C THR A 134 -8.12 -18.67 17.37
N VAL A 135 -7.83 -17.57 16.68
CA VAL A 135 -7.37 -17.57 15.28
C VAL A 135 -5.85 -17.54 15.29
N MET A 136 -5.21 -18.47 14.58
CA MET A 136 -3.76 -18.58 14.49
C MET A 136 -3.31 -18.48 13.03
N ASP A 137 -2.24 -17.73 12.80
CA ASP A 137 -1.54 -17.66 11.50
C ASP A 137 -0.20 -18.37 11.62
N LYS A 138 -0.10 -19.58 11.06
CA LYS A 138 1.12 -20.40 11.08
C LYS A 138 2.28 -19.73 10.36
N GLU A 139 2.01 -18.85 9.40
CA GLU A 139 3.06 -18.09 8.71
C GLU A 139 3.82 -17.18 9.69
N THR A 140 3.08 -16.48 10.55
CA THR A 140 3.68 -15.51 11.48
C THR A 140 3.94 -16.09 12.87
N GLY A 141 3.40 -17.27 13.17
CA GLY A 141 3.47 -17.91 14.48
C GLY A 141 2.63 -17.18 15.54
N LYS A 142 1.74 -16.29 15.14
CA LYS A 142 0.96 -15.45 16.06
C LYS A 142 -0.51 -15.90 16.10
N SER A 143 -1.15 -15.63 17.24
CA SER A 143 -2.55 -15.95 17.46
C SER A 143 -3.30 -14.78 18.08
N VAL A 144 -4.62 -14.79 17.88
CA VAL A 144 -5.56 -13.79 18.39
C VAL A 144 -6.74 -14.53 19.00
N SER A 145 -7.03 -14.22 20.26
CA SER A 145 -8.16 -14.80 20.98
C SER A 145 -9.31 -13.81 21.03
N ILE A 146 -10.48 -14.24 20.58
CA ILE A 146 -11.73 -13.47 20.57
C ILE A 146 -12.66 -14.10 21.61
N PRO A 147 -12.93 -13.41 22.74
CA PRO A 147 -13.87 -13.88 23.74
C PRO A 147 -15.28 -14.03 23.17
N LEU A 148 -16.02 -15.04 23.62
CA LEU A 148 -17.41 -15.26 23.19
C LEU A 148 -18.29 -14.03 23.48
N SER A 149 -18.10 -13.39 24.63
CA SER A 149 -18.83 -12.17 25.02
C SER A 149 -18.67 -11.04 24.00
N THR A 150 -17.49 -10.89 23.40
CA THR A 150 -17.22 -9.90 22.35
C THR A 150 -18.03 -10.23 21.09
N MET A 151 -18.04 -11.50 20.66
CA MET A 151 -18.79 -11.93 19.48
C MET A 151 -20.31 -11.77 19.67
N GLU A 152 -20.81 -12.15 20.84
CA GLU A 152 -22.23 -12.00 21.20
C GLU A 152 -22.65 -10.52 21.24
N ALA A 153 -21.82 -9.65 21.82
CA ALA A 153 -22.08 -8.21 21.85
C ALA A 153 -22.12 -7.62 20.42
N ASP A 154 -21.25 -8.07 19.53
CA ASP A 154 -21.25 -7.66 18.12
C ASP A 154 -22.48 -8.13 17.35
N ILE A 155 -22.91 -9.39 17.55
CA ILE A 155 -24.14 -9.92 16.95
C ILE A 155 -25.35 -9.11 17.44
N ARG A 156 -25.47 -8.89 18.76
CA ARG A 156 -26.55 -8.08 19.34
C ARG A 156 -26.56 -6.65 18.81
N ARG A 157 -25.38 -6.04 18.60
CA ARG A 157 -25.29 -4.69 18.00
C ARG A 157 -25.79 -4.65 16.56
N ARG A 158 -25.51 -5.69 15.77
CA ARG A 158 -25.93 -5.76 14.35
C ARG A 158 -27.41 -6.09 14.20
N TRP A 159 -28.03 -6.76 15.16
CA TRP A 159 -29.39 -7.30 15.05
C TRP A 159 -30.43 -6.57 15.93
N LYS A 160 -30.27 -5.26 16.14
CA LYS A 160 -31.18 -4.47 16.98
C LYS A 160 -32.67 -4.51 16.59
N ASP A 161 -33.02 -5.05 15.42
CA ASP A 161 -34.37 -4.99 14.84
C ASP A 161 -34.98 -6.36 14.49
N SER A 162 -34.51 -7.50 15.03
CA SER A 162 -35.12 -8.82 14.73
C SER A 162 -35.19 -9.75 15.94
N ASP A 163 -36.39 -10.23 16.22
CA ASP A 163 -36.78 -11.20 17.28
C ASP A 163 -36.25 -12.63 17.05
N HIS A 164 -35.16 -12.79 16.30
CA HIS A 164 -34.58 -14.09 16.03
C HIS A 164 -33.65 -14.53 17.16
N ASP A 165 -33.82 -15.77 17.61
CA ASP A 165 -32.91 -16.44 18.54
C ASP A 165 -31.46 -16.30 18.07
N ALA A 166 -30.58 -15.86 18.97
CA ALA A 166 -29.17 -15.71 18.65
C ALA A 166 -28.58 -17.07 18.19
N PRO A 167 -27.79 -17.10 17.11
CA PRO A 167 -27.25 -18.34 16.57
C PRO A 167 -26.35 -18.99 17.61
N ASN A 168 -26.52 -20.30 17.80
CA ASN A 168 -25.62 -21.06 18.67
C ASN A 168 -24.25 -21.17 18.01
N LEU A 169 -23.31 -20.35 18.47
CA LEU A 169 -21.94 -20.24 17.98
C LEU A 169 -21.14 -21.54 18.17
N ASP A 170 -21.54 -22.42 19.09
CA ASP A 170 -20.87 -23.69 19.30
C ASP A 170 -21.21 -24.73 18.21
N LEU A 171 -22.29 -24.54 17.44
CA LEU A 171 -22.64 -25.42 16.30
C LEU A 171 -21.83 -25.11 15.03
N VAL A 172 -21.26 -23.91 14.92
CA VAL A 172 -20.43 -23.51 13.77
C VAL A 172 -19.11 -24.26 13.82
N THR A 173 -18.70 -24.91 12.74
CA THR A 173 -17.44 -25.68 12.72
C THR A 173 -16.21 -24.75 12.73
N THR A 174 -15.06 -25.25 13.18
CA THR A 174 -13.79 -24.52 13.10
C THR A 174 -13.46 -24.10 11.67
N ASP A 175 -13.78 -24.95 10.69
CA ASP A 175 -13.57 -24.67 9.27
C ASP A 175 -14.46 -23.55 8.77
N GLN A 176 -15.73 -23.50 9.23
CA GLN A 176 -16.63 -22.39 8.92
C GLN A 176 -16.13 -21.07 9.51
N TYR A 177 -15.57 -21.09 10.73
CA TYR A 177 -14.93 -19.90 11.30
C TYR A 177 -13.67 -19.47 10.55
N ALA A 178 -12.82 -20.42 10.14
CA ALA A 178 -11.65 -20.14 9.33
C ALA A 178 -12.04 -19.53 7.98
N GLN A 179 -13.08 -20.08 7.35
CA GLN A 179 -13.61 -19.55 6.09
C GLN A 179 -14.18 -18.13 6.26
N ALA A 180 -14.94 -17.88 7.32
CA ALA A 180 -15.48 -16.55 7.61
C ALA A 180 -14.36 -15.51 7.87
N TYR A 181 -13.28 -15.92 8.54
CA TYR A 181 -12.10 -15.09 8.73
C TYR A 181 -11.45 -14.73 7.39
N LEU A 182 -11.22 -15.72 6.52
CA LEU A 182 -10.66 -15.51 5.18
C LEU A 182 -11.58 -14.63 4.34
N ASP A 183 -12.89 -14.86 4.36
CA ASP A 183 -13.83 -14.04 3.60
C ASP A 183 -13.79 -12.58 4.04
N HIS A 184 -13.59 -12.31 5.33
CA HIS A 184 -13.37 -10.95 5.82
C HIS A 184 -12.03 -10.37 5.34
N LEU A 185 -10.93 -11.12 5.46
CA LEU A 185 -9.58 -10.71 5.04
C LEU A 185 -9.53 -10.32 3.54
N PHE A 186 -10.26 -11.05 2.70
CA PHE A 186 -10.34 -10.85 1.25
C PHE A 186 -11.57 -10.02 0.81
N SER A 187 -12.36 -9.51 1.76
CA SER A 187 -13.53 -8.68 1.44
C SER A 187 -13.12 -7.30 0.90
N SER A 188 -14.07 -6.60 0.27
CA SER A 188 -13.87 -5.21 -0.18
C SER A 188 -13.62 -4.21 0.95
N LYS A 189 -13.78 -4.62 2.21
CA LYS A 189 -13.47 -3.84 3.41
C LYS A 189 -12.30 -4.45 4.20
N GLY A 190 -11.71 -5.52 3.68
CA GLY A 190 -10.57 -6.19 4.25
C GLY A 190 -9.26 -5.51 3.86
N PRO A 191 -8.15 -5.92 4.47
CA PRO A 191 -6.86 -5.28 4.22
C PRO A 191 -6.32 -5.44 2.79
N LEU A 192 -6.73 -6.50 2.08
CA LEU A 192 -6.35 -6.63 0.67
C LEU A 192 -7.02 -5.57 -0.21
N ALA A 193 -8.18 -5.05 0.18
CA ALA A 193 -8.79 -3.92 -0.51
C ALA A 193 -7.94 -2.65 -0.34
N GLU A 194 -7.19 -2.50 0.76
CA GLU A 194 -6.25 -1.38 0.93
C GLU A 194 -5.11 -1.45 -0.10
N LEU A 195 -4.62 -2.66 -0.39
CA LEU A 195 -3.61 -2.89 -1.43
C LEU A 195 -4.14 -2.54 -2.83
N GLU A 196 -5.36 -2.96 -3.17
CA GLU A 196 -6.00 -2.58 -4.44
C GLU A 196 -6.26 -1.07 -4.54
N ASN A 197 -6.69 -0.46 -3.43
CA ASN A 197 -6.87 0.99 -3.33
C ASN A 197 -5.56 1.75 -3.52
N HIS A 198 -4.44 1.21 -3.02
CA HIS A 198 -3.12 1.84 -3.21
C HIS A 198 -2.79 1.99 -4.71
N PHE A 199 -2.99 0.95 -5.52
CA PHE A 199 -2.79 1.04 -6.97
C PHE A 199 -3.81 1.95 -7.67
N THR A 200 -5.03 2.04 -7.15
CA THR A 200 -6.05 2.99 -7.63
C THR A 200 -5.62 4.44 -7.37
N GLN A 201 -5.10 4.75 -6.19
CA GLN A 201 -4.58 6.07 -5.86
C GLN A 201 -3.34 6.45 -6.70
N ILE A 202 -2.47 5.49 -7.03
CA ILE A 202 -1.36 5.74 -7.97
C ILE A 202 -1.91 6.15 -9.34
N ASP A 203 -2.93 5.46 -9.83
CA ASP A 203 -3.56 5.74 -11.12
C ASP A 203 -4.21 7.12 -11.17
N GLU A 204 -5.00 7.46 -10.14
CA GLU A 204 -5.61 8.78 -10.00
C GLU A 204 -4.55 9.90 -10.01
N ARG A 205 -3.43 9.71 -9.32
CA ARG A 205 -2.30 10.66 -9.31
C ARG A 205 -1.62 10.78 -10.68
N LEU A 206 -1.47 9.67 -11.42
CA LEU A 206 -1.00 9.72 -12.81
C LEU A 206 -2.04 10.39 -13.74
N GLY A 207 -3.32 10.36 -13.38
CA GLY A 207 -4.42 11.06 -14.04
C GLY A 207 -4.43 12.57 -13.79
N MET A 208 -4.24 13.01 -12.54
CA MET A 208 -4.24 14.44 -12.16
C MET A 208 -3.13 15.24 -12.86
N GLN A 209 -1.98 14.62 -13.13
CA GLN A 209 -0.89 15.26 -13.91
C GLN A 209 -1.31 15.71 -15.32
N ARG A 210 -2.41 15.18 -15.87
CA ARG A 210 -2.98 15.64 -17.15
C ARG A 210 -3.62 17.03 -17.04
N TYR A 211 -4.36 17.26 -15.96
CA TYR A 211 -5.19 18.46 -15.79
C TYR A 211 -4.35 19.70 -15.48
N ASP A 212 -3.28 19.55 -14.70
CA ASP A 212 -2.38 20.67 -14.36
C ASP A 212 -1.55 21.18 -15.55
N LYS A 213 -1.24 20.32 -16.53
CA LYS A 213 -0.57 20.74 -17.77
C LYS A 213 -1.56 21.38 -18.76
N GLN A 214 -2.79 20.87 -18.86
CA GLN A 214 -3.81 21.46 -19.75
C GLN A 214 -4.36 22.80 -19.24
N SER A 215 -4.46 23.00 -17.92
CA SER A 215 -4.89 24.30 -17.35
C SER A 215 -3.84 25.39 -17.57
N LYS A 216 -2.55 25.04 -17.44
CA LYS A 216 -1.43 25.96 -17.71
C LYS A 216 -1.30 26.34 -19.19
N SER A 217 -1.57 25.42 -20.14
CA SER A 217 -1.53 25.75 -21.56
C SER A 217 -2.68 26.67 -22.00
N LYS A 218 -3.84 26.61 -21.33
CA LYS A 218 -4.96 27.52 -21.58
C LYS A 218 -4.73 28.94 -21.04
N ASN A 219 -4.03 29.10 -19.92
CA ASN A 219 -3.69 30.42 -19.39
C ASN A 219 -2.49 31.07 -20.11
N GLY A 220 -1.49 30.30 -20.53
CA GLY A 220 -0.35 30.84 -21.31
C GLY A 220 -0.74 31.34 -22.70
N ARG A 221 -1.83 30.82 -23.28
CA ARG A 221 -2.33 31.27 -24.59
C ARG A 221 -3.14 32.56 -24.54
N ARG A 222 -3.63 32.99 -23.36
CA ARG A 222 -4.32 34.27 -23.18
C ARG A 222 -3.39 35.46 -22.97
N GLU A 223 -2.14 35.23 -22.52
CA GLU A 223 -1.16 36.31 -22.29
C GLU A 223 -0.43 36.76 -23.57
N MET A 224 -0.36 35.93 -24.62
CA MET A 224 0.32 36.30 -25.87
C MET A 224 -0.54 37.10 -26.87
N THR A 225 -1.82 37.38 -26.57
CA THR A 225 -2.73 38.09 -27.51
C THR A 225 -2.94 39.57 -27.18
N LYS A 226 -2.18 40.14 -26.24
CA LYS A 226 -2.18 41.60 -25.96
C LYS A 226 -0.77 42.17 -26.01
N GLN A 227 -0.17 42.19 -27.21
CA GLN A 227 0.89 43.13 -27.57
C GLN A 227 1.13 43.03 -29.09
N ARG A 228 0.29 43.68 -29.89
CA ARG A 228 0.61 44.00 -31.29
C ARG A 228 0.02 45.37 -31.63
N GLY A 229 0.89 46.30 -32.01
CA GLY A 229 0.66 47.74 -32.19
C GLY A 229 1.53 48.47 -31.16
N GLU A 230 2.60 49.18 -31.46
CA GLU A 230 2.93 50.01 -32.64
C GLU A 230 4.45 49.98 -32.96
N VAL A 231 4.76 50.54 -34.13
CA VAL A 231 6.00 50.58 -34.89
C VAL A 231 6.96 51.67 -34.36
N GLN A 232 8.29 51.44 -34.35
CA GLN A 232 9.30 52.25 -35.07
C GLN A 232 10.75 51.80 -34.82
N LEU A 233 11.55 51.95 -35.88
CA LEU A 233 12.97 51.62 -36.07
C LEU A 233 13.91 52.52 -35.25
N SER A 234 15.08 52.00 -34.82
CA SER A 234 16.38 52.53 -35.25
C SER A 234 17.55 51.60 -34.86
N GLU A 235 18.63 51.81 -35.60
CA GLU A 235 19.89 51.11 -35.79
C GLU A 235 20.94 51.21 -34.66
N GLN A 236 21.77 50.15 -34.59
CA GLN A 236 23.24 50.13 -34.38
C GLN A 236 23.91 50.15 -32.97
N VAL A 237 25.01 49.38 -32.93
CA VAL A 237 26.24 49.40 -32.08
C VAL A 237 26.34 48.43 -30.87
N GLU A 238 27.09 47.35 -31.12
CA GLU A 238 28.27 46.82 -30.41
C GLU A 238 28.50 47.09 -28.90
N GLY A 239 28.82 46.02 -28.14
CA GLY A 239 29.79 46.08 -27.02
C GLY A 239 29.33 45.66 -25.60
N ASN A 240 29.81 44.47 -25.18
CA ASN A 240 30.34 44.08 -23.85
C ASN A 240 29.49 43.99 -22.54
N THR A 241 29.60 42.78 -21.96
CA THR A 241 29.92 42.43 -20.55
C THR A 241 28.86 42.55 -19.43
N GLU A 242 28.55 41.38 -18.87
CA GLU A 242 28.15 41.00 -17.49
C GLU A 242 27.23 41.92 -16.66
N GLN A 243 26.09 41.39 -16.21
CA GLN A 243 25.94 40.93 -14.81
C GLN A 243 24.50 40.43 -14.53
N LEU A 244 24.45 39.24 -13.92
CA LEU A 244 23.56 38.80 -12.85
C LEU A 244 22.15 39.43 -12.76
N LYS A 245 21.13 38.59 -12.96
CA LYS A 245 19.95 38.61 -12.09
C LYS A 245 19.47 37.19 -11.77
N VAL A 246 19.79 36.83 -10.54
CA VAL A 246 19.31 35.67 -9.78
C VAL A 246 17.78 35.65 -9.81
N GLY A 247 17.22 34.60 -10.39
CA GLY A 247 15.83 34.21 -10.21
C GLY A 247 15.81 32.83 -9.57
N ALA A 248 16.08 32.78 -8.26
CA ALA A 248 15.90 31.58 -7.46
C ALA A 248 14.42 31.19 -7.48
N LYS A 249 14.07 30.30 -8.40
CA LYS A 249 12.78 29.62 -8.38
C LYS A 249 12.98 28.42 -7.47
N GLU A 250 12.67 28.60 -6.18
CA GLU A 250 12.55 27.51 -5.21
C GLU A 250 11.76 26.38 -5.87
N MET A 251 12.47 25.31 -6.23
CA MET A 251 11.82 24.04 -6.49
C MET A 251 11.29 23.58 -5.17
N ARG A 252 9.96 23.71 -5.03
CA ARG A 252 9.12 23.08 -4.03
C ARG A 252 9.51 21.60 -3.93
N GLU A 253 10.40 21.32 -3.00
CA GLU A 253 10.84 20.01 -2.55
C GLU A 253 9.69 19.39 -1.74
N GLU A 254 8.56 19.15 -2.40
CA GLU A 254 7.44 18.46 -1.79
C GLU A 254 7.38 17.02 -2.32
N ARG A 255 7.52 16.11 -1.36
CA ARG A 255 6.73 14.87 -1.26
C ARG A 255 7.32 13.59 -1.84
N ALA A 256 8.56 13.53 -2.33
CA ALA A 256 9.12 12.26 -2.82
C ALA A 256 9.26 11.15 -1.75
N THR A 257 9.30 11.52 -0.46
CA THR A 257 9.54 10.59 0.66
C THR A 257 8.29 9.99 1.29
N GLU A 258 7.09 10.56 1.08
CA GLU A 258 5.83 10.01 1.62
C GLU A 258 5.33 8.78 0.84
N TYR A 259 5.75 8.61 -0.41
CA TYR A 259 5.05 7.74 -1.37
C TYR A 259 5.36 6.24 -1.29
N THR A 260 6.45 5.85 -0.62
CA THR A 260 6.81 4.44 -0.42
C THR A 260 6.33 3.92 0.93
N ASP A 261 5.96 4.81 1.85
CA ASP A 261 5.55 4.47 3.21
C ASP A 261 4.13 3.86 3.24
N ASP A 262 3.24 4.34 2.36
CA ASP A 262 1.85 3.86 2.26
C ASP A 262 1.73 2.40 1.81
N ALA A 263 2.64 1.88 0.97
CA ALA A 263 2.64 0.47 0.60
C ALA A 263 3.31 -0.40 1.67
N ALA A 264 4.30 0.16 2.38
CA ALA A 264 5.00 -0.52 3.46
C ALA A 264 4.14 -0.67 4.73
N SER A 265 3.14 0.19 4.91
CA SER A 265 2.17 0.16 6.01
C SER A 265 1.01 -0.83 5.79
N LEU A 266 0.93 -1.49 4.63
CA LEU A 266 -0.14 -2.43 4.30
C LEU A 266 -0.14 -3.66 5.22
N LYS A 267 -1.26 -3.84 5.89
CA LYS A 267 -1.51 -4.85 6.92
C LYS A 267 -2.05 -6.13 6.29
N LEU A 268 -1.20 -7.04 5.83
CA LEU A 268 -1.59 -8.23 5.05
C LEU A 268 -1.77 -9.50 5.90
N SER A 269 -1.42 -9.50 7.19
CA SER A 269 -1.58 -10.66 8.09
C SER A 269 -2.56 -10.40 9.23
N ILE A 270 -3.11 -11.48 9.79
CA ILE A 270 -3.99 -11.54 10.96
C ILE A 270 -3.58 -10.58 12.07
N VAL A 271 -2.29 -10.49 12.33
CA VAL A 271 -1.77 -9.66 13.44
C VAL A 271 -1.81 -8.19 13.12
N GLU A 272 -1.60 -7.86 11.86
CA GLU A 272 -1.62 -6.49 11.41
C GLU A 272 -3.10 -6.01 11.37
N THR A 273 -4.05 -6.89 11.08
CA THR A 273 -5.50 -6.56 11.04
C THR A 273 -6.16 -6.30 12.39
N GLN A 274 -5.45 -6.44 13.51
CA GLN A 274 -6.04 -6.20 14.82
C GLN A 274 -6.41 -4.72 15.03
N PRO A 275 -7.56 -4.41 15.67
CA PRO A 275 -7.79 -3.08 16.19
C PRO A 275 -6.70 -2.81 17.23
N GLU A 276 -5.93 -1.74 17.05
CA GLU A 276 -4.95 -1.32 18.04
C GLU A 276 -5.67 -1.16 19.37
N GLU A 277 -5.36 -2.01 20.34
CA GLU A 277 -5.70 -1.74 21.73
C GLU A 277 -5.03 -0.41 22.05
N ARG A 278 -5.84 0.65 22.09
CA ARG A 278 -5.45 1.92 22.67
C ARG A 278 -5.13 1.64 24.13
N LEU A 279 -3.88 1.30 24.41
CA LEU A 279 -3.33 1.34 25.74
C LEU A 279 -3.40 2.79 26.19
N SER A 280 -4.53 3.15 26.81
CA SER A 280 -4.63 4.32 27.64
C SER A 280 -3.60 4.18 28.75
N LEU A 281 -2.47 4.85 28.59
CA LEU A 281 -1.53 5.18 29.65
C LEU A 281 -2.25 6.08 30.66
N THR A 282 -3.11 5.48 31.48
CA THR A 282 -3.56 6.05 32.76
C THR A 282 -2.69 5.43 33.84
N GLY A 283 -1.76 6.21 34.38
CA GLY A 283 -0.97 5.78 35.53
C GLY A 283 0.41 6.39 35.65
N ARG A 284 0.61 7.67 35.31
CA ARG A 284 1.77 8.40 35.83
C ARG A 284 1.47 8.78 37.29
N GLY A 285 1.71 7.83 38.19
CA GLY A 285 1.82 8.11 39.61
C GLY A 285 3.03 8.99 39.85
N SER A 286 2.79 10.22 40.31
CA SER A 286 3.80 11.04 40.96
C SER A 286 4.16 10.41 42.30
N PRO A 287 5.44 10.31 42.69
CA PRO A 287 5.80 10.39 44.09
C PRO A 287 6.15 11.84 44.42
N SER A 288 5.37 12.42 45.32
CA SER A 288 5.75 13.58 46.11
C SER A 288 6.66 13.17 47.26
N ALA A 289 7.46 14.15 47.70
CA ALA A 289 8.39 14.19 48.83
C ALA A 289 9.83 13.74 48.51
#